data_AF-A0A6I7PXX6-F1
#
_entry.id   AF-A0A6I7PXX6-F1
#
_cell.length_a   1.000
_cell.length_b   1.000
_cell.length_c   1.000
_cell.angle_alpha   90.00
_cell.angle_beta   90.00
_cell.angle_gamma   90.00
#
_symmetry.space_group_name_H-M   'P 1'
#
loop_
_entity.id
_entity.type
_entity.pdbx_description
1 polymer ?
#
loop_
_entity_poly.entity_id
_entity_poly.type
_entity_poly.pdbx_seq_one_letter_code
_entity_poly.pdbx_strand_id
1 'polypeptide(L)'
;MPHRTSDSNPRDANPGNPTGGVDAVDHARPNPAAHRPWLTRHKRAVLYFILAIGVLFVLLIAAPALVPAGTPSIPGWIWLTILGLLGLPVLVWFVVLFSKPIPSGTTGPNLELETLKRDWMIFAYGFMLFAMLSAIIPFLLPHPNSADAAKKAECRPIWILQGCVDDSNSNSVTTCGAPKRQGTAQADTNTLPRQMWLINIGGHVKPCQSSAVDGSNTGAQGNASSTTPAEPGADTPAEAREANSAPSGSSGDATTSAGGPANNQRSANSRTPDSTAGDHSSAETNSRVKITGGLVVPLYLVIVALIGGAISLTRRIPEYQKQSEEGYVAQPGKPFLTPSLLREYLVFQIVQFMSAPFLATVAFFLIKPPDVATTVLLAFGAGFASEPILLWVRAAIEKLEPSPSLLGGSGSVFGQVIRGEQEPVKEARVRVVGRTEEAITDPDGWFVINGLPPGYFALEVVPQPPDTATSMAGVRVEARQANRVTTLMLPDQTPVSTDAPGGPSEGGAASETVSGPNRSD
;
A
#
# COMPACT_ATOMS: atom_id res chain seq x y z
N MET A 1 -17.22 -65.29 19.69
CA MET A 1 -17.93 -65.98 20.80
C MET A 1 -16.89 -66.60 21.72
N PRO A 2 -17.11 -66.71 23.04
CA PRO A 2 -17.53 -65.67 24.00
C PRO A 2 -16.65 -65.70 25.27
N HIS A 3 -16.68 -64.65 26.11
CA HIS A 3 -16.96 -64.78 27.55
C HIS A 3 -17.07 -63.42 28.24
N ARG A 4 -17.79 -63.46 29.35
CA ARG A 4 -18.54 -62.44 30.08
C ARG A 4 -18.09 -62.53 31.54
N THR A 5 -17.78 -61.42 32.17
CA THR A 5 -17.73 -61.19 33.64
C THR A 5 -17.85 -59.67 33.80
N SER A 6 -18.92 -59.03 34.29
CA SER A 6 -19.72 -59.21 35.50
C SER A 6 -18.87 -59.32 36.75
N ASP A 7 -18.59 -58.17 37.37
CA ASP A 7 -18.39 -58.08 38.80
C ASP A 7 -19.10 -56.85 39.35
N SER A 8 -19.61 -57.04 40.55
CA SER A 8 -20.62 -56.27 41.25
C SER A 8 -20.12 -55.87 42.64
N ASN A 9 -20.69 -54.77 43.15
CA ASN A 9 -20.85 -54.40 44.57
C ASN A 9 -19.63 -53.76 45.30
N PRO A 10 -19.81 -53.12 46.48
CA PRO A 10 -20.98 -52.39 47.02
C PRO A 10 -20.65 -51.00 47.64
N ARG A 11 -21.72 -50.26 47.94
CA ARG A 11 -21.94 -49.32 49.06
C ARG A 11 -20.76 -48.98 49.98
N ASP A 12 -20.52 -47.68 50.14
CA ASP A 12 -20.30 -47.08 51.45
C ASP A 12 -21.28 -45.91 51.64
N ALA A 13 -22.07 -46.03 52.70
CA ALA A 13 -22.99 -45.03 53.20
C ALA A 13 -22.25 -44.18 54.24
N ASN A 14 -22.21 -42.87 54.04
CA ASN A 14 -21.84 -41.93 55.10
C ASN A 14 -23.05 -41.06 55.45
N PRO A 15 -23.60 -41.15 56.68
CA PRO A 15 -24.69 -40.32 57.13
C PRO A 15 -24.19 -39.09 57.90
N GLY A 16 -24.71 -37.91 57.55
CA GLY A 16 -24.86 -36.80 58.48
C GLY A 16 -23.89 -35.63 58.33
N ASN A 17 -24.38 -34.51 57.78
CA ASN A 17 -24.30 -33.20 58.43
C ASN A 17 -25.26 -32.20 57.75
N PRO A 18 -25.69 -31.10 58.40
CA PRO A 18 -27.07 -30.70 58.40
C PRO A 18 -27.29 -29.54 57.43
N THR A 19 -28.56 -29.46 57.04
CA THR A 19 -29.25 -28.32 56.44
C THR A 19 -28.77 -26.96 56.97
N GLY A 20 -27.91 -26.30 56.20
CA GLY A 20 -27.73 -24.85 56.21
C GLY A 20 -28.18 -24.34 54.85
N GLY A 21 -29.38 -23.75 54.80
CA GLY A 21 -29.95 -23.18 53.59
C GLY A 21 -29.04 -22.10 53.02
N VAL A 22 -28.52 -22.36 51.84
CA VAL A 22 -28.04 -21.33 50.92
C VAL A 22 -28.94 -21.46 49.72
N ASP A 23 -29.73 -20.43 49.47
CA ASP A 23 -30.59 -20.32 48.31
C ASP A 23 -29.80 -20.73 47.07
N ALA A 24 -30.21 -21.84 46.46
CA ALA A 24 -29.75 -22.25 45.16
C ALA A 24 -30.18 -21.17 44.18
N VAL A 25 -29.33 -20.16 44.00
CA VAL A 25 -29.37 -19.29 42.83
C VAL A 25 -29.13 -20.21 41.66
N ASP A 26 -30.26 -20.61 41.07
CA ASP A 26 -30.37 -21.42 39.89
C ASP A 26 -29.64 -20.65 38.78
N HIS A 27 -28.33 -20.89 38.67
CA HIS A 27 -27.50 -20.43 37.56
C HIS A 27 -28.02 -21.17 36.34
N ALA A 28 -29.10 -20.64 35.77
CA ALA A 28 -29.69 -21.04 34.52
C ALA A 28 -28.55 -21.17 33.52
N ARG A 29 -28.16 -22.42 33.25
CA ARG A 29 -27.12 -22.74 32.28
C ARG A 29 -27.51 -22.01 30.99
N PRO A 30 -26.72 -21.03 30.52
CA PRO A 30 -27.05 -20.29 29.32
C PRO A 30 -27.18 -21.29 28.18
N ASN A 31 -28.39 -21.40 27.64
CA ASN A 31 -28.76 -22.36 26.63
C ASN A 31 -27.85 -22.16 25.39
N PRO A 32 -26.92 -23.10 25.09
CA PRO A 32 -25.89 -22.90 24.07
C PRO A 32 -26.45 -22.90 22.62
N ALA A 33 -27.76 -23.09 22.46
CA ALA A 33 -28.40 -23.26 21.16
C ALA A 33 -28.79 -21.93 20.45
N ALA A 34 -28.78 -20.77 21.12
CA ALA A 34 -29.41 -19.56 20.55
C ALA A 34 -28.48 -18.61 19.76
N HIS A 35 -27.15 -18.73 19.87
CA HIS A 35 -26.24 -17.67 19.38
C HIS A 35 -25.54 -17.91 18.02
N ARG A 36 -25.90 -18.94 17.24
CA ARG A 36 -25.12 -19.35 16.05
C ARG A 36 -25.60 -19.02 14.62
N PRO A 37 -26.72 -18.32 14.31
CA PRO A 37 -27.10 -18.12 12.90
C PRO A 37 -26.50 -16.88 12.21
N TRP A 38 -25.96 -15.88 12.93
CA TRP A 38 -25.55 -14.62 12.28
C TRP A 38 -24.18 -14.71 11.58
N LEU A 39 -23.21 -15.39 12.21
CA LEU A 39 -21.84 -15.51 11.67
C LEU A 39 -21.78 -16.31 10.35
N THR A 40 -22.72 -17.23 10.14
CA THR A 40 -22.84 -17.99 8.89
C THR A 40 -23.43 -17.14 7.76
N ARG A 41 -24.27 -16.14 8.05
CA ARG A 41 -24.82 -15.24 7.03
C ARG A 41 -23.76 -14.30 6.46
N HIS A 42 -22.86 -13.76 7.28
CA HIS A 42 -21.82 -12.84 6.79
C HIS A 42 -20.80 -13.58 5.91
N LYS A 43 -20.34 -14.76 6.33
CA LYS A 43 -19.44 -15.60 5.51
C LYS A 43 -20.07 -15.99 4.18
N ARG A 44 -21.36 -16.33 4.18
CA ARG A 44 -22.11 -16.60 2.94
C ARG A 44 -22.21 -15.35 2.07
N ALA A 45 -22.51 -14.19 2.63
CA ALA A 45 -22.58 -12.93 1.88
C ALA A 45 -21.24 -12.57 1.22
N VAL A 46 -20.11 -12.71 1.94
CA VAL A 46 -18.76 -12.49 1.38
C VAL A 46 -18.44 -13.51 0.29
N LEU A 47 -18.75 -14.79 0.51
CA LEU A 47 -18.53 -15.82 -0.51
C LEU A 47 -19.39 -15.57 -1.76
N TYR A 48 -20.67 -15.23 -1.60
CA TYR A 48 -21.55 -14.86 -2.72
C TYR A 48 -21.06 -13.62 -3.43
N PHE A 49 -20.49 -12.65 -2.71
CA PHE A 49 -19.90 -11.46 -3.30
C PHE A 49 -18.67 -11.78 -4.14
N ILE A 50 -17.75 -12.60 -3.62
CA ILE A 50 -16.56 -13.07 -4.36
C ILE A 50 -16.99 -13.88 -5.59
N LEU A 51 -17.96 -14.78 -5.45
CA LEU A 51 -18.51 -15.56 -6.57
C LEU A 51 -19.21 -14.67 -7.59
N ALA A 52 -19.98 -13.67 -7.15
CA ALA A 52 -20.64 -12.73 -8.05
C ALA A 52 -19.63 -11.89 -8.83
N ILE A 53 -18.56 -11.40 -8.18
CA ILE A 53 -17.46 -10.72 -8.86
C ILE A 53 -16.78 -11.67 -9.85
N GLY A 54 -16.49 -12.91 -9.44
CA GLY A 54 -15.88 -13.92 -10.31
C GLY A 54 -16.73 -14.23 -11.54
N VAL A 55 -18.04 -14.42 -11.37
CA VAL A 55 -18.99 -14.65 -12.47
C VAL A 55 -19.08 -13.41 -13.35
N LEU A 56 -19.19 -12.21 -12.78
CA LEU A 56 -19.22 -10.95 -13.53
C LEU A 56 -17.92 -10.76 -14.33
N PHE A 57 -16.77 -11.14 -13.77
CA PHE A 57 -15.48 -11.09 -14.43
C PHE A 57 -15.39 -12.08 -15.60
N VAL A 58 -15.84 -13.33 -15.39
CA VAL A 58 -15.94 -14.33 -16.46
C VAL A 58 -16.90 -13.87 -17.56
N LEU A 59 -18.05 -13.30 -17.20
CA LEU A 59 -18.99 -12.73 -18.15
C LEU A 59 -18.39 -11.54 -18.91
N LEU A 60 -17.61 -10.69 -18.26
CA LEU A 60 -16.90 -9.58 -18.92
C LEU A 60 -15.86 -10.07 -19.93
N ILE A 61 -15.14 -11.15 -19.63
CA ILE A 61 -14.16 -11.76 -20.54
C ILE A 61 -14.86 -12.53 -21.67
N ALA A 62 -15.97 -13.20 -21.38
CA ALA A 62 -16.71 -14.00 -22.35
C ALA A 62 -17.64 -13.17 -23.24
N ALA A 63 -18.10 -12.00 -22.78
CA ALA A 63 -19.02 -11.13 -23.52
C ALA A 63 -18.51 -10.78 -24.93
N PRO A 64 -17.24 -10.37 -25.13
CA PRO A 64 -16.70 -10.15 -26.48
C PRO A 64 -16.78 -11.38 -27.41
N ALA A 65 -16.68 -12.59 -26.87
CA ALA A 65 -16.74 -13.83 -27.66
C ALA A 65 -18.17 -14.26 -28.00
N LEU A 66 -19.16 -13.87 -27.18
CA LEU A 66 -20.58 -14.16 -27.39
C LEU A 66 -21.27 -13.18 -28.32
N VAL A 67 -20.64 -12.03 -28.57
CA VAL A 67 -21.19 -10.97 -29.39
C VAL A 67 -20.85 -11.26 -30.86
N PRO A 68 -21.86 -11.45 -31.75
CA PRO A 68 -21.62 -11.81 -33.14
C PRO A 68 -20.85 -10.71 -33.87
N ALA A 69 -19.94 -11.12 -34.76
CA ALA A 69 -19.15 -10.21 -35.58
C ALA A 69 -20.08 -9.24 -36.34
N GLY A 70 -19.95 -7.94 -36.08
CA GLY A 70 -20.76 -6.89 -36.72
C GLY A 70 -21.65 -6.09 -35.77
N THR A 71 -21.78 -6.45 -34.49
CA THR A 71 -22.48 -5.56 -33.55
C THR A 71 -21.67 -4.29 -33.28
N PRO A 72 -22.34 -3.13 -33.12
CA PRO A 72 -21.66 -1.89 -32.78
C PRO A 72 -20.89 -2.03 -31.46
N SER A 73 -19.67 -1.47 -31.44
CA SER A 73 -18.83 -1.40 -30.24
C SER A 73 -19.65 -0.99 -29.01
N ILE A 74 -19.57 -1.77 -27.93
CA ILE A 74 -20.22 -1.44 -26.65
C ILE A 74 -19.86 0.00 -26.29
N PRO A 75 -20.85 0.90 -26.11
CA PRO A 75 -20.59 2.27 -25.71
C PRO A 75 -19.72 2.32 -24.45
N GLY A 76 -18.66 3.12 -24.45
CA GLY A 76 -17.73 3.14 -23.31
C GLY A 76 -18.36 3.58 -21.98
N TRP A 77 -19.54 4.22 -21.98
CA TRP A 77 -20.28 4.48 -20.74
C TRP A 77 -20.76 3.20 -20.06
N ILE A 78 -21.05 2.13 -20.83
CA ILE A 78 -21.44 0.82 -20.28
C ILE A 78 -20.26 0.23 -19.50
N TRP A 79 -19.04 0.31 -20.04
CA TRP A 79 -17.83 -0.11 -19.32
C TRP A 79 -17.63 0.66 -18.02
N LEU A 80 -17.80 1.99 -18.03
CA LEU A 80 -17.76 2.81 -16.81
C LEU A 80 -18.86 2.42 -15.81
N THR A 81 -20.06 2.12 -16.31
CA THR A 81 -21.19 1.69 -15.47
C THR A 81 -20.90 0.33 -14.83
N ILE A 82 -20.34 -0.62 -15.60
CA ILE A 82 -19.92 -1.93 -15.09
C ILE A 82 -18.81 -1.75 -14.03
N LEU A 83 -17.80 -0.93 -14.32
CA LEU A 83 -16.69 -0.70 -13.40
C LEU A 83 -17.17 0.00 -12.11
N GLY A 84 -18.10 0.95 -12.23
CA GLY A 84 -18.76 1.61 -11.10
C GLY A 84 -19.64 0.66 -10.28
N LEU A 85 -20.44 -0.18 -10.93
CA LEU A 85 -21.24 -1.24 -10.30
C LEU A 85 -20.38 -2.28 -9.59
N LEU A 86 -19.16 -2.52 -10.07
CA LEU A 86 -18.22 -3.46 -9.48
C LEU A 86 -17.44 -2.81 -8.33
N GLY A 87 -17.03 -1.54 -8.48
CA GLY A 87 -16.29 -0.79 -7.47
C GLY A 87 -17.14 -0.33 -6.27
N LEU A 88 -18.40 0.04 -6.49
CA LEU A 88 -19.27 0.57 -5.42
C LEU A 88 -19.52 -0.43 -4.29
N PRO A 89 -19.79 -1.73 -4.54
CA PRO A 89 -19.88 -2.72 -3.49
C PRO A 89 -18.58 -2.92 -2.71
N VAL A 90 -17.41 -2.86 -3.38
CA VAL A 90 -16.10 -2.93 -2.72
C VAL A 90 -15.90 -1.72 -1.80
N LEU A 91 -16.30 -0.53 -2.25
CA LEU A 91 -16.25 0.69 -1.45
C LEU A 91 -17.21 0.64 -0.24
N VAL A 92 -18.45 0.18 -0.46
CA VAL A 92 -19.42 0.00 0.64
C VAL A 92 -18.90 -1.04 1.63
N TRP A 93 -18.31 -2.14 1.15
CA TRP A 93 -17.71 -3.15 2.01
C TRP A 93 -16.54 -2.57 2.83
N PHE A 94 -15.66 -1.78 2.22
CA PHE A 94 -14.61 -1.05 2.92
C PHE A 94 -15.17 -0.17 4.03
N VAL A 95 -16.12 0.70 3.72
CA VAL A 95 -16.71 1.64 4.70
C VAL A 95 -17.40 0.88 5.83
N VAL A 96 -18.20 -0.14 5.53
CA VAL A 96 -18.90 -0.93 6.55
C VAL A 96 -17.90 -1.67 7.44
N LEU A 97 -16.87 -2.28 6.85
CA LEU A 97 -15.91 -3.09 7.58
C LEU A 97 -15.02 -2.25 8.50
N PHE A 98 -14.53 -1.12 8.00
CA PHE A 98 -13.67 -0.22 8.77
C PHE A 98 -14.47 0.73 9.66
N SER A 99 -15.77 0.97 9.46
CA SER A 99 -16.59 1.79 10.39
C SER A 99 -17.17 1.03 11.58
N LYS A 100 -17.03 -0.30 11.64
CA LYS A 100 -17.54 -1.09 12.76
C LYS A 100 -16.90 -0.62 14.08
N PRO A 101 -17.72 -0.34 15.12
CA PRO A 101 -17.18 0.02 16.43
C PRO A 101 -16.39 -1.16 17.00
N ILE A 102 -15.28 -0.85 17.65
CA ILE A 102 -14.45 -1.85 18.33
C ILE A 102 -15.19 -2.24 19.62
N PRO A 103 -15.45 -3.54 19.86
CA PRO A 103 -16.08 -3.97 21.10
C PRO A 103 -15.22 -3.52 22.29
N SER A 104 -15.78 -2.69 23.17
CA SER A 104 -15.06 -2.08 24.30
C SER A 104 -15.28 -2.83 25.63
N GLY A 105 -15.70 -4.10 25.58
CA GLY A 105 -16.13 -4.86 26.76
C GLY A 105 -15.04 -5.80 27.32
N THR A 106 -14.78 -5.71 28.62
CA THR A 106 -13.92 -6.61 29.42
C THR A 106 -14.55 -7.98 29.72
N THR A 107 -15.83 -8.19 29.40
CA THR A 107 -16.61 -9.35 29.86
C THR A 107 -17.17 -10.24 28.76
N GLY A 108 -16.77 -10.02 27.51
CA GLY A 108 -17.16 -10.86 26.36
C GLY A 108 -15.98 -11.70 25.83
N PRO A 109 -16.25 -12.85 25.20
CA PRO A 109 -15.20 -13.70 24.64
C PRO A 109 -14.42 -12.96 23.56
N ASN A 110 -13.07 -12.96 23.66
CA ASN A 110 -12.09 -12.45 22.69
C ASN A 110 -12.34 -12.86 21.22
N LEU A 111 -13.21 -13.84 21.01
CA LEU A 111 -13.63 -14.38 19.71
C LEU A 111 -14.23 -13.33 18.74
N GLU A 112 -14.98 -12.33 19.22
CA GLU A 112 -15.54 -11.30 18.34
C GLU A 112 -14.45 -10.39 17.78
N LEU A 113 -13.51 -10.01 18.64
CA LEU A 113 -12.39 -9.16 18.27
C LEU A 113 -11.45 -9.86 17.29
N GLU A 114 -11.11 -11.13 17.57
CA GLU A 114 -10.32 -11.96 16.65
C GLU A 114 -11.00 -12.15 15.29
N THR A 115 -12.33 -12.26 15.28
CA THR A 115 -13.09 -12.33 14.02
C THR A 115 -13.01 -11.01 13.25
N LEU A 116 -13.13 -9.88 13.94
CA LEU A 116 -13.02 -8.55 13.34
C LEU A 116 -11.63 -8.31 12.74
N LYS A 117 -10.56 -8.65 13.48
CA LYS A 117 -9.16 -8.60 12.99
C LYS A 117 -9.01 -9.42 11.71
N ARG A 118 -9.48 -10.67 11.72
CA ARG A 118 -9.43 -11.55 10.55
C ARG A 118 -10.18 -10.98 9.35
N ASP A 119 -11.35 -10.39 9.57
CA ASP A 119 -12.13 -9.80 8.47
C ASP A 119 -11.41 -8.61 7.84
N TRP A 120 -10.72 -7.77 8.64
CA TRP A 120 -9.85 -6.69 8.12
C TRP A 120 -8.71 -7.23 7.26
N MET A 121 -8.04 -8.29 7.71
CA MET A 121 -6.94 -8.92 6.96
C MET A 121 -7.43 -9.51 5.63
N ILE A 122 -8.55 -10.25 5.65
CA ILE A 122 -9.15 -10.83 4.45
C ILE A 122 -9.50 -9.74 3.44
N PHE A 123 -10.07 -8.63 3.90
CA PHE A 123 -10.37 -7.50 3.04
C PHE A 123 -9.11 -6.91 2.41
N ALA A 124 -8.05 -6.68 3.18
CA ALA A 124 -6.82 -6.07 2.66
C ALA A 124 -6.17 -6.94 1.57
N TYR A 125 -6.09 -8.26 1.77
CA TYR A 125 -5.60 -9.20 0.75
C TYR A 125 -6.53 -9.28 -0.46
N GLY A 126 -7.84 -9.34 -0.24
CA GLY A 126 -8.84 -9.39 -1.30
C GLY A 126 -8.82 -8.13 -2.17
N PHE A 127 -8.70 -6.96 -1.54
CA PHE A 127 -8.59 -5.67 -2.22
C PHE A 127 -7.33 -5.58 -3.07
N MET A 128 -6.18 -6.00 -2.52
CA MET A 128 -4.92 -6.05 -3.27
C MET A 128 -5.02 -6.93 -4.52
N LEU A 129 -5.53 -8.16 -4.35
CA LEU A 129 -5.69 -9.09 -5.48
C LEU A 129 -6.65 -8.52 -6.53
N PHE A 130 -7.77 -7.96 -6.07
CA PHE A 130 -8.75 -7.33 -6.95
C PHE A 130 -8.16 -6.16 -7.75
N ALA A 131 -7.39 -5.28 -7.11
CA ALA A 131 -6.74 -4.15 -7.77
C ALA A 131 -5.66 -4.59 -8.77
N MET A 132 -4.91 -5.65 -8.47
CA MET A 132 -3.97 -6.23 -9.43
C MET A 132 -4.67 -6.84 -10.64
N LEU A 133 -5.74 -7.60 -10.42
CA LEU A 133 -6.51 -8.18 -11.52
C LEU A 133 -7.16 -7.09 -12.37
N SER A 134 -7.69 -6.03 -11.76
CA SER A 134 -8.30 -4.91 -12.49
C SER A 134 -7.31 -4.15 -13.35
N ALA A 135 -6.04 -4.03 -12.93
CA ALA A 135 -4.97 -3.44 -13.71
C ALA A 135 -4.57 -4.26 -14.95
N ILE A 136 -4.86 -5.58 -14.96
CA ILE A 136 -4.57 -6.47 -16.09
C ILE A 136 -5.72 -6.49 -17.11
N ILE A 137 -6.95 -6.10 -16.72
CA ILE A 137 -8.14 -6.10 -17.60
C ILE A 137 -7.89 -5.43 -18.96
N PRO A 138 -7.24 -4.25 -19.06
CA PRO A 138 -7.01 -3.62 -20.36
C PRO A 138 -6.28 -4.52 -21.37
N PHE A 139 -5.40 -5.42 -20.93
CA PHE A 139 -4.65 -6.32 -21.82
C PHE A 139 -5.45 -7.54 -22.28
N LEU A 140 -6.48 -7.92 -21.52
CA LEU A 140 -7.32 -9.06 -21.83
C LEU A 140 -8.43 -8.71 -22.83
N LEU A 141 -8.80 -7.42 -22.90
CA LEU A 141 -9.85 -6.97 -23.81
C LEU A 141 -9.29 -6.80 -25.23
N PRO A 142 -9.94 -7.37 -26.26
CA PRO A 142 -9.57 -7.16 -27.65
C PRO A 142 -9.68 -5.66 -27.97
N HIS A 143 -8.59 -5.07 -28.45
CA HIS A 143 -8.57 -3.65 -28.73
C HIS A 143 -9.31 -3.36 -30.04
N PRO A 144 -10.30 -2.45 -30.02
CA PRO A 144 -10.93 -2.01 -31.27
C PRO A 144 -9.86 -1.36 -32.15
N ASN A 145 -9.91 -1.62 -33.45
CA ASN A 145 -8.97 -1.08 -34.44
C ASN A 145 -8.72 0.42 -34.18
N SER A 146 -7.43 0.79 -34.09
CA SER A 146 -6.95 2.06 -33.55
C SER A 146 -7.48 3.31 -34.28
N ALA A 147 -7.83 3.20 -35.57
CA ALA A 147 -8.29 4.32 -36.37
C ALA A 147 -9.68 4.85 -35.95
N ASP A 148 -10.64 3.96 -35.69
CA ASP A 148 -11.99 4.36 -35.27
C ASP A 148 -12.04 4.70 -33.79
N ALA A 149 -11.19 4.06 -32.99
CA ALA A 149 -11.03 4.36 -31.57
C ALA A 149 -10.50 5.80 -31.36
N ALA A 150 -9.52 6.23 -32.17
CA ALA A 150 -8.97 7.58 -32.08
C ALA A 150 -10.02 8.68 -32.35
N LYS A 151 -10.88 8.49 -33.35
CA LYS A 151 -11.97 9.45 -33.65
C LYS A 151 -13.00 9.56 -32.53
N LYS A 152 -13.32 8.44 -31.86
CA LYS A 152 -14.25 8.43 -30.72
C LYS A 152 -13.61 8.91 -29.41
N ALA A 153 -12.28 8.92 -29.33
CA ALA A 153 -11.52 9.30 -28.13
C ALA A 153 -11.35 10.82 -27.98
N GLU A 154 -11.66 11.61 -29.00
CA GLU A 154 -11.41 13.06 -29.08
C GLU A 154 -12.04 13.87 -27.92
N CYS A 155 -13.04 13.33 -27.23
CA CYS A 155 -13.76 14.00 -26.13
C CYS A 155 -13.63 13.34 -24.75
N ARG A 156 -12.67 12.43 -24.52
CA ARG A 156 -12.55 11.73 -23.22
C ARG A 156 -11.38 12.26 -22.37
N PRO A 157 -11.59 12.56 -21.08
CA PRO A 157 -10.54 13.06 -20.20
C PRO A 157 -9.52 11.97 -19.85
N ILE A 158 -9.89 10.68 -19.89
CA ILE A 158 -8.98 9.58 -19.60
C ILE A 158 -9.23 8.48 -20.63
N TRP A 159 -8.15 8.00 -21.27
CA TRP A 159 -8.23 6.89 -22.22
C TRP A 159 -6.88 6.19 -22.39
N ILE A 160 -6.95 4.94 -22.86
CA ILE A 160 -5.79 4.08 -23.13
C ILE A 160 -5.65 3.94 -24.64
N LEU A 161 -4.42 4.08 -25.14
CA LEU A 161 -4.09 3.96 -26.56
C LEU A 161 -2.77 3.23 -26.76
N GLN A 162 -2.63 2.60 -27.92
CA GLN A 162 -1.35 2.05 -28.37
C GLN A 162 -0.66 3.09 -29.25
N GLY A 163 0.54 3.51 -28.87
CA GLY A 163 1.27 4.59 -29.54
C GLY A 163 2.78 4.48 -29.38
N CYS A 164 3.48 5.46 -29.96
CA CYS A 164 4.93 5.63 -29.85
C CYS A 164 5.21 6.96 -29.16
N VAL A 165 6.18 6.96 -28.26
CA VAL A 165 6.72 8.20 -27.70
C VAL A 165 7.87 8.62 -28.62
N ASP A 166 7.83 9.86 -29.09
CA ASP A 166 8.92 10.43 -29.88
C ASP A 166 10.03 10.85 -28.91
N ASP A 167 11.22 10.25 -29.01
CA ASP A 167 12.36 10.45 -28.10
C ASP A 167 12.87 11.91 -28.13
N SER A 168 12.44 12.72 -29.10
CA SER A 168 12.85 14.10 -29.28
C SER A 168 12.08 15.08 -28.37
N ASN A 169 12.30 14.97 -27.06
CA ASN A 169 12.14 16.08 -26.10
C ASN A 169 10.74 16.74 -25.96
N SER A 170 9.68 16.16 -26.53
CA SER A 170 8.35 16.77 -26.53
C SER A 170 7.36 15.89 -25.81
N ASN A 171 6.53 16.49 -24.95
CA ASN A 171 5.36 15.86 -24.32
C ASN A 171 4.29 15.42 -25.34
N SER A 172 4.65 15.26 -26.62
CA SER A 172 3.74 14.91 -27.70
C SER A 172 3.98 13.47 -28.13
N VAL A 173 2.98 12.65 -27.87
CA VAL A 173 2.93 11.25 -28.32
C VAL A 173 2.33 11.23 -29.72
N THR A 174 2.96 10.47 -30.61
CA THR A 174 2.44 10.20 -31.95
C THR A 174 2.01 8.73 -32.07
N THR A 175 0.90 8.48 -32.76
CA THR A 175 0.58 7.11 -33.17
C THR A 175 1.69 6.59 -34.08
N CYS A 176 2.19 5.39 -33.79
CA CYS A 176 3.20 4.75 -34.63
C CYS A 176 2.60 4.55 -36.03
N GLY A 177 3.12 5.25 -37.04
CA GLY A 177 2.81 4.90 -38.42
C GLY A 177 3.33 3.50 -38.70
N ALA A 178 2.63 2.73 -39.53
CA ALA A 178 3.16 1.48 -40.05
C ALA A 178 4.57 1.75 -40.61
N PRO A 179 5.58 0.91 -40.32
CA PRO A 179 6.92 1.11 -40.86
C PRO A 179 6.78 1.21 -42.38
N LYS A 180 7.08 2.39 -42.95
CA LYS A 180 7.16 2.51 -44.40
C LYS A 180 8.23 1.50 -44.82
N ARG A 181 7.88 0.54 -45.69
CA ARG A 181 8.85 -0.29 -46.41
C ARG A 181 9.70 0.66 -47.27
N GLN A 182 10.63 1.38 -46.66
CA GLN A 182 11.64 2.12 -47.38
C GLN A 182 12.59 1.08 -47.94
N GLY A 183 12.56 0.93 -49.26
CA GLY A 183 13.45 0.03 -49.98
C GLY A 183 14.90 0.34 -49.63
N THR A 184 15.58 -0.69 -49.14
CA THR A 184 17.01 -0.97 -49.37
C THR A 184 18.09 -0.06 -48.81
N ALA A 185 17.81 0.92 -47.94
CA ALA A 185 18.87 1.58 -47.17
C ALA A 185 18.86 1.07 -45.73
N GLN A 186 19.84 0.21 -45.44
CA GLN A 186 20.31 -0.30 -44.14
C GLN A 186 19.92 0.59 -42.95
N ALA A 187 18.68 0.44 -42.49
CA ALA A 187 18.16 1.12 -41.32
C ALA A 187 18.76 0.42 -40.10
N ASP A 188 19.46 1.18 -39.26
CA ASP A 188 20.00 0.70 -37.99
C ASP A 188 18.93 -0.12 -37.26
N THR A 189 19.14 -1.44 -37.19
CA THR A 189 18.17 -2.42 -36.68
C THR A 189 17.90 -2.28 -35.19
N ASN A 190 18.52 -1.31 -34.51
CA ASN A 190 18.54 -1.21 -33.07
C ASN A 190 17.50 -0.24 -32.49
N THR A 191 16.79 0.55 -33.31
CA THR A 191 15.80 1.52 -32.83
C THR A 191 14.48 1.43 -33.58
N LEU A 192 13.90 0.23 -33.67
CA LEU A 192 12.49 0.11 -34.04
C LEU A 192 11.64 0.78 -32.93
N PRO A 193 10.75 1.73 -33.28
CA PRO A 193 9.95 2.43 -32.30
C PRO A 193 9.04 1.42 -31.61
N ARG A 194 9.24 1.27 -30.29
CA ARG A 194 8.52 0.27 -29.50
C ARG A 194 7.09 0.75 -29.31
N GLN A 195 6.15 0.07 -29.95
CA GLN A 195 4.73 0.24 -29.67
C GLN A 195 4.50 -0.03 -28.19
N MET A 196 3.88 0.93 -27.50
CA MET A 196 3.59 0.82 -26.08
C MET A 196 2.17 1.27 -25.77
N TRP A 197 1.61 0.71 -24.70
CA TRP A 197 0.34 1.15 -24.14
C TRP A 197 0.55 2.43 -23.35
N LEU A 198 -0.24 3.44 -23.66
CA LEU A 198 -0.17 4.77 -23.06
C LEU A 198 -1.53 5.11 -22.46
N ILE A 199 -1.51 5.65 -21.25
CA ILE A 199 -2.65 6.27 -20.60
C ILE A 199 -2.50 7.77 -20.83
N ASN A 200 -3.51 8.40 -21.41
CA ASN A 200 -3.59 9.85 -21.51
C ASN A 200 -4.63 10.38 -20.50
N ILE A 201 -4.20 11.28 -19.62
CA ILE A 201 -5.03 11.93 -18.60
C ILE A 201 -5.06 13.44 -18.90
N GLY A 202 -6.22 13.95 -19.29
CA GLY A 202 -6.49 15.36 -19.55
C GLY A 202 -5.95 15.90 -20.88
N GLY A 203 -5.37 15.07 -21.75
CA GLY A 203 -4.84 15.50 -23.05
C GLY A 203 -5.88 15.42 -24.17
N HIS A 204 -5.77 16.31 -25.15
CA HIS A 204 -6.65 16.35 -26.31
C HIS A 204 -5.98 15.72 -27.53
N VAL A 205 -6.75 14.97 -28.29
CA VAL A 205 -6.33 14.50 -29.60
C VAL A 205 -6.62 15.60 -30.60
N LYS A 206 -5.60 16.09 -31.30
CA LYS A 206 -5.82 16.86 -32.52
C LYS A 206 -5.53 15.95 -33.71
N PRO A 207 -6.45 15.83 -34.69
CA PRO A 207 -6.08 15.25 -35.98
C PRO A 207 -4.89 16.04 -36.49
N CYS A 208 -3.78 15.37 -36.85
CA CYS A 208 -2.76 16.09 -37.59
C CYS A 208 -3.43 16.46 -38.92
N GLN A 209 -3.81 17.72 -39.09
CA GLN A 209 -3.97 18.25 -40.44
C GLN A 209 -2.62 18.01 -41.09
N SER A 210 -2.58 17.05 -42.01
CA SER A 210 -1.51 16.94 -42.98
C SER A 210 -1.41 18.33 -43.57
N SER A 211 -0.44 19.12 -43.12
CA SER A 211 0.03 20.27 -43.87
C SER A 211 0.48 19.65 -45.18
N ALA A 212 -0.46 19.57 -46.12
CA ALA A 212 -0.14 19.38 -47.51
C ALA A 212 0.88 20.47 -47.75
N VAL A 213 2.12 20.04 -47.96
CA VAL A 213 3.15 20.90 -48.50
C VAL A 213 2.60 21.26 -49.86
N ASP A 214 1.81 22.33 -49.91
CA ASP A 214 1.44 22.98 -51.14
C ASP A 214 2.78 23.40 -51.73
N GLY A 215 3.28 22.55 -52.62
CA GLY A 215 4.37 22.85 -53.53
C GLY A 215 3.90 23.92 -54.51
N SER A 216 3.48 25.08 -54.00
CA SER A 216 3.36 26.31 -54.77
C SER A 216 4.77 26.88 -54.91
N ASN A 217 5.54 26.26 -55.80
CA ASN A 217 6.61 26.95 -56.50
C ASN A 217 5.96 28.06 -57.35
N THR A 218 5.76 29.22 -56.76
CA THR A 218 5.57 30.47 -57.50
C THR A 218 6.38 31.55 -56.79
N GLY A 219 7.54 31.85 -57.37
CA GLY A 219 8.32 33.01 -56.98
C GLY A 219 7.60 34.31 -57.33
N ALA A 220 7.79 35.33 -56.50
CA ALA A 220 8.17 36.70 -56.88
C ALA A 220 7.96 37.65 -55.69
N GLN A 221 9.09 38.25 -55.26
CA GLN A 221 9.27 39.62 -54.77
C GLN A 221 8.15 40.33 -53.98
N GLY A 222 8.52 40.79 -52.79
CA GLY A 222 7.86 41.92 -52.12
C GLY A 222 8.54 42.31 -50.81
N ASN A 223 9.50 43.23 -50.88
CA ASN A 223 10.01 44.01 -49.74
C ASN A 223 8.86 44.69 -48.98
N ALA A 224 8.87 44.67 -47.63
CA ALA A 224 8.87 45.88 -46.79
C ALA A 224 8.65 45.58 -45.29
N SER A 225 9.47 46.28 -44.49
CA SER A 225 9.20 46.90 -43.18
C SER A 225 8.85 46.05 -41.95
N SER A 226 9.89 45.92 -41.12
CA SER A 226 9.96 46.23 -39.69
C SER A 226 8.72 46.82 -39.00
N THR A 227 8.32 46.16 -37.90
CA THR A 227 8.08 46.83 -36.61
C THR A 227 8.12 45.81 -35.46
N THR A 228 9.11 46.00 -34.58
CA THR A 228 9.29 45.32 -33.30
C THR A 228 8.33 45.92 -32.25
N PRO A 229 7.61 45.13 -31.44
CA PRO A 229 7.08 45.60 -30.17
C PRO A 229 7.95 45.11 -28.99
N ALA A 230 8.22 46.06 -28.10
CA ALA A 230 9.07 45.96 -26.93
C ALA A 230 8.59 44.95 -25.87
N GLU A 231 9.56 44.30 -25.25
CA GLU A 231 9.44 43.42 -24.09
C GLU A 231 9.62 44.26 -22.80
N PRO A 232 8.73 44.16 -21.79
CA PRO A 232 8.97 44.75 -20.49
C PRO A 232 9.71 43.76 -19.58
N GLY A 233 10.90 44.17 -19.14
CA GLY A 233 11.73 43.46 -18.18
C GLY A 233 11.12 43.43 -16.78
N ALA A 234 11.32 42.31 -16.10
CA ALA A 234 11.10 42.17 -14.68
C ALA A 234 12.36 41.56 -14.06
N ASP A 235 12.99 42.35 -13.20
CA ASP A 235 14.15 42.03 -12.38
C ASP A 235 13.84 40.90 -11.40
N THR A 236 14.76 39.94 -11.24
CA THR A 236 14.86 39.11 -10.04
C THR A 236 16.31 39.13 -9.54
N PRO A 237 16.57 39.36 -8.24
CA PRO A 237 17.92 39.42 -7.71
C PRO A 237 18.51 38.03 -7.45
N ALA A 238 19.82 37.96 -7.62
CA ALA A 238 20.68 36.85 -7.26
C ALA A 238 20.80 36.69 -5.74
N GLU A 239 20.73 35.46 -5.23
CA GLU A 239 21.36 35.12 -3.96
C GLU A 239 21.79 33.65 -3.85
N ALA A 240 23.04 33.50 -3.37
CA ALA A 240 23.70 32.39 -2.70
C ALA A 240 23.81 31.00 -3.36
N ARG A 241 25.02 30.76 -3.86
CA ARG A 241 25.71 29.47 -3.83
C ARG A 241 25.69 28.85 -2.43
N GLU A 242 25.42 27.56 -2.34
CA GLU A 242 26.05 26.71 -1.32
C GLU A 242 26.44 25.36 -1.93
N ALA A 243 27.70 25.00 -1.69
CA ALA A 243 28.37 23.84 -2.22
C ALA A 243 27.90 22.56 -1.51
N ASN A 244 27.82 21.44 -2.22
CA ASN A 244 28.21 20.17 -1.61
C ASN A 244 28.71 19.17 -2.64
N SER A 245 29.94 18.75 -2.35
CA SER A 245 30.81 17.83 -3.06
C SER A 245 30.37 16.38 -2.83
N ALA A 246 30.37 15.54 -3.87
CA ALA A 246 30.43 14.09 -3.73
C ALA A 246 31.23 13.48 -4.89
N PRO A 247 31.93 12.34 -4.66
CA PRO A 247 33.17 12.04 -5.35
C PRO A 247 33.00 11.26 -6.66
N SER A 248 33.89 11.59 -7.58
CA SER A 248 34.23 10.86 -8.80
C SER A 248 34.85 9.50 -8.49
N GLY A 249 34.21 8.43 -8.94
CA GLY A 249 34.77 7.09 -9.09
C GLY A 249 35.05 6.79 -10.56
N SER A 250 36.30 6.98 -10.96
CA SER A 250 36.98 6.44 -12.15
C SER A 250 36.93 4.88 -12.14
N SER A 251 37.20 4.06 -13.14
CA SER A 251 37.63 4.11 -14.54
C SER A 251 37.41 2.68 -15.05
N GLY A 252 37.18 2.48 -16.34
CA GLY A 252 37.12 1.16 -16.96
C GLY A 252 37.23 1.29 -18.46
N ASP A 253 38.45 1.54 -18.91
CA ASP A 253 38.85 1.80 -20.28
C ASP A 253 39.32 0.52 -21.01
N ALA A 254 39.42 0.62 -22.33
CA ALA A 254 40.00 -0.31 -23.31
C ALA A 254 39.08 -1.48 -23.79
N THR A 255 38.99 -1.82 -25.09
CA THR A 255 40.09 -1.90 -26.07
C THR A 255 39.55 -2.00 -27.52
N THR A 256 40.20 -1.26 -28.44
CA THR A 256 40.61 -1.59 -29.83
C THR A 256 39.74 -2.38 -30.83
N SER A 257 39.57 -1.82 -32.03
CA SER A 257 39.93 -2.44 -33.35
C SER A 257 39.61 -1.43 -34.47
N ALA A 258 40.59 -0.76 -35.09
CA ALA A 258 41.44 -1.19 -36.21
C ALA A 258 40.71 -1.44 -37.55
N GLY A 259 41.12 -0.69 -38.59
CA GLY A 259 41.11 -1.14 -40.00
C GLY A 259 40.17 -0.44 -40.97
N GLY A 260 40.73 0.38 -41.88
CA GLY A 260 40.09 0.77 -43.15
C GLY A 260 39.96 -0.41 -44.14
N PRO A 261 39.56 -0.20 -45.43
CA PRO A 261 40.02 0.89 -46.29
C PRO A 261 38.96 1.57 -47.18
N ALA A 262 39.41 2.65 -47.81
CA ALA A 262 38.78 3.36 -48.90
C ALA A 262 38.48 2.46 -50.11
N ASN A 263 37.32 2.66 -50.74
CA ASN A 263 37.13 2.23 -52.12
C ASN A 263 36.39 3.29 -52.95
N ASN A 264 37.14 3.87 -53.87
CA ASN A 264 36.66 4.55 -55.07
C ASN A 264 35.97 3.51 -55.96
N GLN A 265 34.73 3.73 -56.41
CA GLN A 265 34.35 3.34 -57.78
C GLN A 265 33.03 3.95 -58.26
N ARG A 266 33.17 4.71 -59.33
CA ARG A 266 32.36 4.71 -60.56
C ARG A 266 30.93 5.23 -60.51
N SER A 267 30.82 6.48 -60.95
CA SER A 267 29.75 6.96 -61.83
C SER A 267 29.42 5.93 -62.93
N ALA A 268 28.15 5.55 -62.99
CA ALA A 268 27.54 5.00 -64.19
C ALA A 268 26.18 5.69 -64.38
N ASN A 269 26.13 6.56 -65.39
CA ASN A 269 24.90 7.02 -66.03
C ASN A 269 24.04 5.81 -66.38
N SER A 270 22.87 5.69 -65.76
CA SER A 270 21.83 4.75 -66.17
C SER A 270 20.59 5.53 -66.53
N ARG A 271 20.29 5.49 -67.84
CA ARG A 271 19.17 6.13 -68.50
C ARG A 271 17.83 5.69 -67.92
N THR A 272 16.95 6.67 -67.86
CA THR A 272 15.49 6.59 -67.80
C THR A 272 14.91 5.50 -68.72
N PRO A 273 14.01 4.66 -68.19
CA PRO A 273 12.83 4.21 -68.91
C PRO A 273 11.65 5.06 -68.44
N ASP A 274 11.22 5.93 -69.35
CA ASP A 274 9.93 6.60 -69.33
C ASP A 274 8.86 5.51 -69.51
N SER A 275 8.25 5.06 -68.41
CA SER A 275 7.09 4.18 -68.42
C SER A 275 5.98 4.85 -67.64
N THR A 276 5.23 5.65 -68.38
CA THR A 276 3.91 6.20 -68.05
C THR A 276 2.93 5.04 -67.92
N ALA A 277 2.85 4.43 -66.73
CA ALA A 277 1.76 3.58 -66.32
C ALA A 277 1.12 4.25 -65.10
N GLY A 278 -0.14 4.66 -65.26
CA GLY A 278 -0.92 5.34 -64.24
C GLY A 278 -1.11 4.48 -63.00
N ASP A 279 -0.20 4.63 -62.06
CA ASP A 279 -0.31 4.02 -60.74
C ASP A 279 -1.17 4.95 -59.89
N HIS A 280 -2.46 4.65 -59.81
CA HIS A 280 -3.36 5.16 -58.77
C HIS A 280 -2.94 4.56 -57.42
N SER A 281 -1.70 4.84 -56.99
CA SER A 281 -1.28 4.73 -55.61
C SER A 281 -2.06 5.80 -54.86
N SER A 282 -3.29 5.45 -54.48
CA SER A 282 -4.06 6.13 -53.45
C SER A 282 -3.12 6.29 -52.27
N ALA A 283 -2.55 7.49 -52.13
CA ALA A 283 -1.64 7.82 -51.07
C ALA A 283 -2.44 7.65 -49.77
N GLU A 284 -2.32 6.47 -49.18
CA GLU A 284 -2.91 6.16 -47.89
C GLU A 284 -2.18 7.07 -46.89
N THR A 285 -2.73 8.28 -46.73
CA THR A 285 -2.30 9.26 -45.75
C THR A 285 -2.51 8.61 -44.40
N ASN A 286 -1.45 7.95 -43.93
CA ASN A 286 -1.33 7.44 -42.57
C ASN A 286 -1.60 8.62 -41.64
N SER A 287 -2.84 8.72 -41.17
CA SER A 287 -3.29 9.76 -40.26
C SER A 287 -2.53 9.60 -38.96
N ARG A 288 -1.46 10.39 -38.81
CA ARG A 288 -0.77 10.51 -37.54
C ARG A 288 -1.68 11.30 -36.62
N VAL A 289 -1.88 10.78 -35.42
CA VAL A 289 -2.64 11.43 -34.39
C VAL A 289 -1.64 12.01 -33.41
N LYS A 290 -1.71 13.33 -33.18
CA LYS A 290 -0.85 14.02 -32.21
C LYS A 290 -1.66 14.32 -30.97
N ILE A 291 -1.19 13.83 -29.83
CA ILE A 291 -1.77 14.17 -28.53
C ILE A 291 -1.13 15.48 -28.07
N THR A 292 -1.96 16.46 -27.76
CA THR A 292 -1.53 17.77 -27.25
C THR A 292 -2.11 18.01 -25.86
N GLY A 293 -1.24 18.36 -24.91
CA GLY A 293 -1.61 18.58 -23.51
C GLY A 293 -1.80 17.29 -22.72
N GLY A 294 -2.18 17.45 -21.46
CA GLY A 294 -2.40 16.34 -20.52
C GLY A 294 -1.14 15.64 -20.05
N LEU A 295 -1.36 14.52 -19.40
CA LEU A 295 -0.37 13.66 -18.77
C LEU A 295 -0.39 12.32 -19.50
N VAL A 296 0.65 12.04 -20.29
CA VAL A 296 0.76 10.78 -21.02
C VAL A 296 1.77 9.87 -20.34
N VAL A 297 1.28 8.73 -19.85
CA VAL A 297 2.04 7.82 -18.99
C VAL A 297 2.03 6.42 -19.61
N PRO A 298 3.17 5.70 -19.64
CA PRO A 298 3.16 4.30 -20.00
C PRO A 298 2.24 3.49 -19.07
N LEU A 299 1.32 2.70 -19.63
CA LEU A 299 0.41 1.88 -18.83
C LEU A 299 1.17 0.86 -17.96
N TYR A 300 2.30 0.32 -18.46
CA TYR A 300 3.14 -0.58 -17.66
C TYR A 300 3.71 0.10 -16.42
N LEU A 301 3.94 1.41 -16.43
CA LEU A 301 4.42 2.16 -15.27
C LEU A 301 3.41 2.06 -14.11
N VAL A 302 2.12 2.24 -14.42
CA VAL A 302 1.04 2.12 -13.43
C VAL A 302 0.98 0.70 -12.84
N ILE A 303 1.08 -0.32 -13.70
CA ILE A 303 1.00 -1.73 -13.26
C ILE A 303 2.20 -2.12 -12.42
N VAL A 304 3.41 -1.76 -12.86
CA VAL A 304 4.64 -2.07 -12.12
C VAL A 304 4.64 -1.34 -10.76
N ALA A 305 4.14 -0.12 -10.69
CA ALA A 305 3.94 0.60 -9.43
C ALA A 305 2.94 -0.12 -8.50
N LEU A 306 1.82 -0.62 -9.03
CA LEU A 306 0.89 -1.45 -8.25
C LEU A 306 1.55 -2.74 -7.74
N ILE A 307 2.36 -3.41 -8.56
CA ILE A 307 3.09 -4.61 -8.13
C ILE A 307 4.06 -4.28 -6.99
N GLY A 308 4.83 -3.18 -7.11
CA GLY A 308 5.71 -2.72 -6.03
C GLY A 308 4.95 -2.44 -4.74
N GLY A 309 3.80 -1.76 -4.84
CA GLY A 309 2.91 -1.52 -3.71
C GLY A 309 2.34 -2.80 -3.09
N ALA A 310 1.94 -3.78 -3.91
CA ALA A 310 1.41 -5.06 -3.46
C ALA A 310 2.48 -5.85 -2.68
N ILE A 311 3.73 -5.85 -3.14
CA ILE A 311 4.85 -6.49 -2.43
C ILE A 311 5.10 -5.81 -1.08
N SER A 312 5.05 -4.48 -1.01
CA SER A 312 5.14 -3.75 0.26
C SER A 312 4.03 -4.17 1.23
N LEU A 313 2.78 -4.19 0.75
CA LEU A 313 1.61 -4.54 1.55
C LEU A 313 1.64 -5.99 2.04
N THR A 314 2.01 -6.96 1.19
CA THR A 314 2.15 -8.38 1.57
C THR A 314 3.25 -8.62 2.61
N ARG A 315 4.27 -7.76 2.68
CA ARG A 315 5.30 -7.84 3.73
C ARG A 315 4.79 -7.32 5.07
N ARG A 316 3.99 -6.25 5.06
CA ARG A 316 3.54 -5.54 6.27
C ARG A 316 2.35 -6.19 6.97
N ILE A 317 1.39 -6.72 6.21
CA ILE A 317 0.18 -7.31 6.81
C ILE A 317 0.49 -8.47 7.79
N PRO A 318 1.37 -9.45 7.45
CA PRO A 318 1.72 -10.51 8.39
C PRO A 318 2.41 -9.98 9.66
N GLU A 319 3.21 -8.91 9.53
CA GLU A 319 3.86 -8.25 10.67
C GLU A 319 2.82 -7.63 11.60
N TYR A 320 1.82 -6.93 11.07
CA TYR A 320 0.73 -6.37 11.87
C TYR A 320 -0.16 -7.44 12.50
N GLN A 321 -0.40 -8.54 11.78
CA GLN A 321 -1.14 -9.68 12.31
C GLN A 321 -0.44 -10.21 13.55
N LYS A 322 0.86 -10.52 13.44
CA LYS A 322 1.68 -11.00 14.55
C LYS A 322 1.71 -10.02 15.72
N GLN A 323 1.85 -8.72 15.45
CA GLN A 323 1.88 -7.69 16.50
C GLN A 323 0.53 -7.51 17.23
N SER A 324 -0.57 -8.02 16.67
CA SER A 324 -1.92 -7.91 17.24
C SER A 324 -2.38 -9.15 18.00
N GLU A 325 -1.57 -10.22 18.05
CA GLU A 325 -1.90 -11.47 18.75
C GLU A 325 -1.79 -11.30 20.27
N GLU A 326 -2.71 -11.89 21.04
CA GLU A 326 -2.82 -11.72 22.51
C GLU A 326 -1.56 -12.13 23.30
N GLY A 327 -0.67 -12.93 22.70
CA GLY A 327 0.61 -13.35 23.29
C GLY A 327 1.83 -12.59 22.75
N TYR A 328 1.65 -11.54 21.95
CA TYR A 328 2.76 -10.83 21.35
C TYR A 328 3.54 -10.00 22.38
N VAL A 329 4.78 -10.39 22.62
CA VAL A 329 5.73 -9.60 23.44
C VAL A 329 6.29 -8.47 22.60
N ALA A 330 6.03 -7.22 23.02
CA ALA A 330 6.51 -6.03 22.34
C ALA A 330 8.04 -6.04 22.21
N GLN A 331 8.54 -5.74 21.02
CA GLN A 331 9.97 -5.64 20.73
C GLN A 331 10.36 -4.17 20.51
N PRO A 332 11.63 -3.78 20.70
CA PRO A 332 12.09 -2.43 20.36
C PRO A 332 11.74 -2.08 18.90
N GLY A 333 10.92 -1.03 18.71
CA GLY A 333 10.44 -0.59 17.40
C GLY A 333 9.26 -1.38 16.81
N LYS A 334 8.72 -2.38 17.53
CA LYS A 334 7.54 -3.16 17.14
C LYS A 334 6.61 -3.31 18.34
N PRO A 335 5.81 -2.26 18.66
CA PRO A 335 4.89 -2.31 19.78
C PRO A 335 3.75 -3.28 19.52
N PHE A 336 3.11 -3.75 20.60
CA PHE A 336 1.84 -4.47 20.50
C PHE A 336 0.79 -3.57 19.86
N LEU A 337 0.09 -4.08 18.85
CA LEU A 337 -0.94 -3.34 18.13
C LEU A 337 -2.30 -3.60 18.75
N THR A 338 -2.84 -2.57 19.41
CA THR A 338 -4.26 -2.58 19.80
C THR A 338 -5.15 -2.65 18.55
N PRO A 339 -6.38 -3.17 18.63
CA PRO A 339 -7.28 -3.27 17.49
C PRO A 339 -7.52 -1.93 16.78
N SER A 340 -7.59 -0.83 17.53
CA SER A 340 -7.72 0.53 16.99
C SER A 340 -6.52 0.91 16.14
N LEU A 341 -5.32 0.64 16.66
CA LEU A 341 -4.07 0.97 15.98
C LEU A 341 -3.83 0.06 14.77
N LEU A 342 -4.16 -1.23 14.89
CA LEU A 342 -4.15 -2.18 13.77
C LEU A 342 -5.03 -1.71 12.62
N ARG A 343 -6.26 -1.26 12.92
CA ARG A 343 -7.20 -0.71 11.94
C ARG A 343 -6.58 0.49 11.23
N GLU A 344 -5.99 1.43 11.95
CA GLU A 344 -5.34 2.60 11.37
C GLU A 344 -4.18 2.20 10.44
N TYR A 345 -3.30 1.30 10.87
CA TYR A 345 -2.20 0.81 10.04
C TYR A 345 -2.68 0.10 8.77
N LEU A 346 -3.73 -0.71 8.85
CA LEU A 346 -4.30 -1.38 7.66
C LEU A 346 -4.92 -0.38 6.68
N VAL A 347 -5.67 0.61 7.16
CA VAL A 347 -6.21 1.69 6.30
C VAL A 347 -5.08 2.45 5.64
N PHE A 348 -4.03 2.79 6.40
CA PHE A 348 -2.86 3.49 5.87
C PHE A 348 -2.18 2.70 4.76
N GLN A 349 -1.97 1.39 4.93
CA GLN A 349 -1.37 0.54 3.89
C GLN A 349 -2.25 0.43 2.64
N ILE A 350 -3.58 0.37 2.79
CA ILE A 350 -4.51 0.35 1.65
C ILE A 350 -4.42 1.66 0.85
N VAL A 351 -4.44 2.80 1.55
CA VAL A 351 -4.31 4.13 0.92
C VAL A 351 -2.95 4.26 0.24
N GLN A 352 -1.89 3.79 0.88
CA GLN A 352 -0.55 3.76 0.32
C GLN A 352 -0.50 2.97 -0.98
N PHE A 353 -1.02 1.75 -0.98
CA PHE A 353 -1.10 0.92 -2.17
C PHE A 353 -1.88 1.59 -3.31
N MET A 354 -3.01 2.25 -3.00
CA MET A 354 -3.78 3.01 -3.99
C MET A 354 -3.04 4.23 -4.53
N SER A 355 -2.17 4.85 -3.73
CA SER A 355 -1.40 6.04 -4.12
C SER A 355 -0.18 5.74 -4.98
N ALA A 356 0.32 4.50 -4.97
CA ALA A 356 1.54 4.09 -5.65
C ALA A 356 1.58 4.48 -7.15
N PRO A 357 0.54 4.25 -7.96
CA PRO A 357 0.51 4.68 -9.36
C PRO A 357 0.64 6.19 -9.56
N PHE A 358 0.05 6.99 -8.67
CA PHE A 358 0.09 8.45 -8.75
C PHE A 358 1.50 8.95 -8.41
N LEU A 359 2.11 8.40 -7.36
CA LEU A 359 3.49 8.72 -6.98
C LEU A 359 4.47 8.35 -8.10
N ALA A 360 4.34 7.15 -8.68
CA ALA A 360 5.15 6.73 -9.82
C ALA A 360 4.98 7.65 -11.03
N THR A 361 3.75 8.09 -11.29
CA THR A 361 3.43 9.03 -12.37
C THR A 361 4.11 10.38 -12.15
N VAL A 362 3.99 10.97 -10.96
CA VAL A 362 4.67 12.23 -10.62
C VAL A 362 6.19 12.08 -10.78
N ALA A 363 6.75 11.00 -10.24
CA ALA A 363 8.19 10.74 -10.33
C ALA A 363 8.66 10.60 -11.78
N PHE A 364 7.87 9.96 -12.64
CA PHE A 364 8.15 9.82 -14.08
C PHE A 364 8.32 11.17 -14.78
N PHE A 365 7.45 12.15 -14.49
CA PHE A 365 7.56 13.48 -15.11
C PHE A 365 8.67 14.34 -14.52
N LEU A 366 9.01 14.16 -13.25
CA LEU A 366 10.11 14.88 -12.62
C LEU A 366 11.47 14.37 -13.09
N ILE A 367 11.63 13.05 -13.20
CA ILE A 367 12.92 12.42 -13.49
C ILE A 367 13.15 12.26 -14.99
N LYS A 368 12.10 12.00 -15.78
CA LYS A 368 12.18 11.71 -17.23
C LYS A 368 13.21 10.62 -17.54
N PRO A 369 12.97 9.37 -17.08
CA PRO A 369 13.92 8.27 -17.27
C PRO A 369 14.28 8.08 -18.76
N PRO A 370 15.57 7.88 -19.10
CA PRO A 370 16.03 7.81 -20.48
C PRO A 370 15.68 6.49 -21.19
N ASP A 371 15.32 5.44 -20.43
CA ASP A 371 15.07 4.12 -20.98
C ASP A 371 13.96 3.36 -20.21
N VAL A 372 13.54 2.23 -20.78
CA VAL A 372 12.46 1.40 -20.21
C VAL A 372 12.88 0.76 -18.88
N ALA A 373 14.14 0.34 -18.73
CA ALA A 373 14.61 -0.32 -17.51
C ALA A 373 14.64 0.67 -16.33
N THR A 374 15.13 1.89 -16.55
CA THR A 374 15.06 2.97 -15.54
C THR A 374 13.62 3.37 -15.24
N THR A 375 12.72 3.36 -16.23
CA THR A 375 11.29 3.59 -16.01
C THR A 375 10.64 2.50 -15.14
N VAL A 376 10.94 1.23 -15.41
CA VAL A 376 10.45 0.08 -14.62
C VAL A 376 10.99 0.14 -13.19
N LEU A 377 12.29 0.40 -13.02
CA LEU A 377 12.92 0.54 -11.71
C LEU A 377 12.29 1.69 -10.92
N LEU A 378 12.05 2.83 -11.57
CA LEU A 378 11.40 3.99 -10.98
C LEU A 378 9.97 3.67 -10.54
N ALA A 379 9.19 3.03 -11.41
CA ALA A 379 7.81 2.66 -11.13
C ALA A 379 7.72 1.68 -9.95
N PHE A 380 8.54 0.64 -9.99
CA PHE A 380 8.61 -0.38 -8.94
C PHE A 380 9.07 0.24 -7.62
N GLY A 381 10.13 1.04 -7.66
CA GLY A 381 10.68 1.75 -6.52
C GLY A 381 9.67 2.71 -5.90
N ALA A 382 8.93 3.48 -6.70
CA ALA A 382 7.87 4.36 -6.22
C ALA A 382 6.72 3.57 -5.57
N GLY A 383 6.34 2.42 -6.13
CA GLY A 383 5.37 1.52 -5.53
C GLY A 383 5.83 0.94 -4.19
N PHE A 384 7.04 0.42 -4.15
CA PHE A 384 7.63 -0.20 -2.96
C PHE A 384 7.95 0.81 -1.85
N ALA A 385 8.47 1.99 -2.21
CA ALA A 385 8.85 3.06 -1.29
C ALA A 385 7.71 4.06 -0.99
N SER A 386 6.48 3.73 -1.36
CA SER A 386 5.31 4.58 -1.09
C SER A 386 5.09 4.82 0.42
N GLU A 387 5.46 3.88 1.29
CA GLU A 387 5.33 3.98 2.76
C GLU A 387 6.18 5.13 3.32
N PRO A 388 7.52 5.13 3.19
CA PRO A 388 8.34 6.20 3.73
C PRO A 388 8.01 7.56 3.10
N ILE A 389 7.62 7.59 1.82
CA ILE A 389 7.22 8.84 1.15
C ILE A 389 5.97 9.42 1.80
N LEU A 390 4.93 8.62 2.03
CA LEU A 390 3.70 9.10 2.67
C LEU A 390 3.91 9.46 4.14
N LEU A 391 4.74 8.70 4.87
CA LEU A 391 5.11 9.06 6.24
C LEU A 391 5.89 10.39 6.28
N TRP A 392 6.77 10.64 5.31
CA TRP A 392 7.49 11.90 5.21
C TRP A 392 6.55 13.07 4.86
N VAL A 393 5.61 12.87 3.93
CA VAL A 393 4.58 13.88 3.60
C VAL A 393 3.68 14.15 4.81
N ARG A 394 3.25 13.11 5.53
CA ARG A 394 2.47 13.25 6.76
C ARG A 394 3.26 14.04 7.81
N ALA A 395 4.53 13.68 8.05
CA ALA A 395 5.39 14.39 9.00
C ALA A 395 5.66 15.85 8.57
N ALA A 396 5.75 16.13 7.27
CA ALA A 396 5.87 17.49 6.76
C ALA A 396 4.58 18.29 6.97
N ILE A 397 3.41 17.70 6.72
CA ILE A 397 2.11 18.34 6.96
C ILE A 397 1.89 18.57 8.46
N GLU A 398 2.22 17.60 9.33
CA GLU A 398 2.14 17.74 10.79
C GLU A 398 3.08 18.85 11.32
N LYS A 399 4.17 19.16 10.62
CA LYS A 399 5.02 20.32 10.93
C LYS A 399 4.44 21.64 10.44
N LEU A 400 3.60 21.62 9.40
CA LEU A 400 2.91 22.79 8.87
C LEU A 400 1.63 23.09 9.64
N GLU A 401 0.98 22.08 10.21
CA GLU A 401 -0.06 22.28 11.20
C GLU A 401 0.58 22.98 12.41
N PRO A 402 0.07 24.15 12.82
CA PRO A 402 0.63 24.87 13.96
C PRO A 402 0.54 23.94 15.16
N SER A 403 1.70 23.45 15.60
CA SER A 403 1.79 22.53 16.72
C SER A 403 0.98 23.13 17.87
N PRO A 404 0.00 22.42 18.46
CA PRO A 404 -0.83 22.97 19.54
C PRO A 404 -0.01 23.35 20.78
N SER A 405 1.29 23.01 20.81
CA SER A 405 2.28 23.56 21.71
C SER A 405 2.36 25.11 21.66
N LEU A 406 2.08 25.75 20.52
CA LEU A 406 2.00 27.22 20.42
C LEU A 406 0.72 27.81 21.03
N LEU A 407 -0.31 27.00 21.29
CA LEU A 407 -1.48 27.38 22.11
C LEU A 407 -1.26 27.14 23.62
N GLY A 408 -0.03 26.75 24.02
CA GLY A 408 0.44 26.80 25.40
C GLY A 408 -0.34 25.93 26.38
N GLY A 409 -0.99 24.86 25.92
CA GLY A 409 -1.77 23.97 26.77
C GLY A 409 -1.09 22.63 26.96
N SER A 410 -0.42 22.43 28.10
CA SER A 410 -0.15 21.07 28.57
C SER A 410 -1.43 20.48 29.17
N GLY A 411 -1.64 19.19 29.01
CA GLY A 411 -2.64 18.41 29.75
C GLY A 411 -2.00 17.68 30.94
N SER A 412 -2.85 17.02 31.73
CA SER A 412 -2.41 16.07 32.73
C SER A 412 -3.11 14.73 32.52
N VAL A 413 -2.45 13.67 32.96
CA VAL A 413 -3.00 12.32 32.99
C VAL A 413 -3.00 11.85 34.42
N PHE A 414 -4.12 11.31 34.89
CA PHE A 414 -4.20 10.71 36.21
C PHE A 414 -4.97 9.40 36.15
N GLY A 415 -4.67 8.49 37.06
CA GLY A 415 -5.31 7.19 37.11
C GLY A 415 -4.99 6.48 38.41
N GLN A 416 -5.53 5.28 38.57
CA GLN A 416 -5.24 4.41 39.70
C GLN A 416 -4.64 3.11 39.16
N VAL A 417 -3.60 2.60 39.82
CA VAL A 417 -3.00 1.30 39.56
C VAL A 417 -3.54 0.32 40.57
N ILE A 418 -4.17 -0.76 40.10
CA ILE A 418 -4.68 -1.83 40.97
C ILE A 418 -4.11 -3.18 40.54
N ARG A 419 -4.05 -4.10 41.49
CA ARG A 419 -3.72 -5.51 41.34
C ARG A 419 -4.99 -6.32 41.60
N GLY A 420 -5.23 -7.30 40.74
CA GLY A 420 -6.46 -8.09 40.79
C GLY A 420 -7.70 -7.19 40.66
N GLU A 421 -8.75 -7.49 41.42
CA GLU A 421 -10.01 -6.74 41.33
C GLU A 421 -10.01 -5.41 42.09
N GLN A 422 -9.25 -5.25 43.18
CA GLN A 422 -9.39 -4.07 44.05
C GLN A 422 -8.14 -3.66 44.86
N GLU A 423 -6.99 -4.34 44.77
CA GLU A 423 -5.84 -4.00 45.62
C GLU A 423 -5.04 -2.83 45.01
N PRO A 424 -5.02 -1.63 45.61
CA PRO A 424 -4.22 -0.53 45.09
C PRO A 424 -2.72 -0.83 45.19
N VAL A 425 -1.97 -0.56 44.13
CA VAL A 425 -0.52 -0.77 44.10
C VAL A 425 0.20 0.52 44.43
N LYS A 426 0.75 0.59 45.65
CA LYS A 426 1.56 1.71 46.13
C LYS A 426 2.96 1.72 45.51
N GLU A 427 3.54 2.91 45.39
CA GLU A 427 4.92 3.15 44.96
C GLU A 427 5.29 2.55 43.57
N ALA A 428 4.30 2.23 42.74
CA ALA A 428 4.51 1.83 41.36
C ALA A 428 4.92 3.03 40.51
N ARG A 429 5.93 2.85 39.67
CA ARG A 429 6.41 3.88 38.75
C ARG A 429 5.61 3.80 37.46
N VAL A 430 4.85 4.85 37.15
CA VAL A 430 4.10 5.02 35.90
C VAL A 430 4.87 5.95 34.99
N ARG A 431 5.41 5.43 33.88
CA ARG A 431 6.23 6.18 32.93
C ARG A 431 5.55 6.32 31.58
N VAL A 432 5.76 7.45 30.90
CA VAL A 432 5.31 7.63 29.52
C VAL A 432 6.34 7.02 28.58
N VAL A 433 5.94 6.03 27.78
CA VAL A 433 6.85 5.32 26.86
C VAL A 433 7.45 6.30 25.87
N GLY A 434 8.79 6.34 25.81
CA GLY A 434 9.55 7.22 24.92
C GLY A 434 9.74 8.65 25.43
N ARG A 435 9.39 8.95 26.69
CA ARG A 435 9.63 10.25 27.29
C ARG A 435 10.17 10.16 28.72
N THR A 436 10.47 11.31 29.32
CA THR A 436 11.03 11.41 30.68
C THR A 436 9.98 11.67 31.75
N GLU A 437 8.75 12.00 31.37
CA GLU A 437 7.66 12.22 32.31
C GLU A 437 7.24 10.89 32.97
N GLU A 438 7.26 10.87 34.29
CA GLU A 438 6.87 9.73 35.12
C GLU A 438 6.17 10.22 36.40
N ALA A 439 5.42 9.32 37.03
CA ALA A 439 4.82 9.52 38.34
C ALA A 439 4.98 8.26 39.19
N ILE A 440 4.93 8.42 40.51
CA ILE A 440 4.91 7.31 41.47
C ILE A 440 3.51 7.26 42.07
N THR A 441 2.93 6.06 42.19
CA THR A 441 1.61 5.90 42.80
C THR A 441 1.65 6.14 44.30
N ASP A 442 0.60 6.76 44.83
CA ASP A 442 0.40 6.98 46.25
C ASP A 442 -0.10 5.69 46.97
N PRO A 443 -0.33 5.70 48.30
CA PRO A 443 -0.80 4.53 49.03
C PRO A 443 -2.16 3.97 48.55
N ASP A 444 -2.98 4.81 47.92
CA ASP A 444 -4.27 4.43 47.33
C ASP A 444 -4.12 4.03 45.85
N GLY A 445 -2.89 3.93 45.34
CA GLY A 445 -2.57 3.53 43.97
C GLY A 445 -2.75 4.64 42.94
N TRP A 446 -3.06 5.88 43.33
CA TRP A 446 -3.28 6.99 42.40
C TRP A 446 -1.97 7.62 41.93
N PHE A 447 -1.94 8.02 40.67
CA PHE A 447 -0.82 8.76 40.07
C PHE A 447 -1.33 9.96 39.25
N VAL A 448 -0.48 10.97 39.09
CA VAL A 448 -0.72 12.13 38.21
C VAL A 448 0.57 12.48 37.46
N ILE A 449 0.51 12.49 36.13
CA ILE A 449 1.57 12.97 35.23
C ILE A 449 1.12 14.29 34.63
N ASN A 450 1.79 15.38 35.00
CA ASN A 450 1.51 16.73 34.50
C ASN A 450 2.43 17.08 33.33
N GLY A 451 2.07 18.12 32.57
CA GLY A 451 2.95 18.68 31.55
C GLY A 451 2.97 17.90 30.24
N LEU A 452 1.99 17.01 30.02
CA LEU A 452 1.94 16.21 28.80
C LEU A 452 1.38 17.05 27.66
N PRO A 453 2.07 17.13 26.51
CA PRO A 453 1.50 17.81 25.36
C PRO A 453 0.26 17.04 24.87
N PRO A 454 -0.69 17.70 24.19
CA PRO A 454 -1.84 17.02 23.61
C PRO A 454 -1.40 15.93 22.64
N GLY A 455 -1.95 14.72 22.74
CA GLY A 455 -1.52 13.58 21.92
C GLY A 455 -1.96 12.22 22.46
N TYR A 456 -1.50 11.14 21.81
CA TYR A 456 -1.68 9.77 22.28
C TYR A 456 -0.37 9.24 22.86
N PHE A 457 -0.44 8.66 24.05
CA PHE A 457 0.72 8.13 24.76
C PHE A 457 0.45 6.71 25.24
N ALA A 458 1.51 5.91 25.37
CA ALA A 458 1.47 4.67 26.12
C ALA A 458 2.05 4.92 27.50
N LEU A 459 1.33 4.50 28.53
CA LEU A 459 1.79 4.45 29.91
C LEU A 459 2.29 3.04 30.20
N GLU A 460 3.43 2.95 30.85
CA GLU A 460 3.99 1.70 31.36
C GLU A 460 4.08 1.77 32.88
N VAL A 461 3.53 0.76 33.54
CA VAL A 461 3.58 0.61 35.00
C VAL A 461 4.66 -0.38 35.35
N VAL A 462 5.65 0.08 36.11
CA VAL A 462 6.74 -0.71 36.66
C VAL A 462 6.55 -0.76 38.19
N PRO A 463 6.08 -1.89 38.75
CA PRO A 463 5.93 -2.02 40.20
C PRO A 463 7.28 -2.08 40.90
N GLN A 464 7.30 -1.85 42.22
CA GLN A 464 8.51 -2.03 43.03
C GLN A 464 8.85 -3.51 43.24
N PRO A 465 10.15 -3.86 43.41
CA PRO A 465 10.56 -5.19 43.85
C PRO A 465 9.81 -5.61 45.13
N PRO A 466 9.37 -6.87 45.24
CA PRO A 466 9.77 -8.04 44.44
C PRO A 466 9.03 -8.21 43.10
N ASP A 467 8.13 -7.29 42.75
CA ASP A 467 7.21 -7.49 41.65
C ASP A 467 7.87 -7.10 40.32
N THR A 468 7.81 -7.99 39.32
CA THR A 468 8.44 -7.77 38.01
C THR A 468 7.43 -7.66 36.86
N ALA A 469 6.13 -7.82 37.14
CA ALA A 469 5.10 -7.75 36.11
C ALA A 469 4.87 -6.30 35.67
N THR A 470 5.14 -5.99 34.41
CA THR A 470 4.85 -4.67 33.82
C THR A 470 3.50 -4.67 33.12
N SER A 471 2.74 -3.59 33.24
CA SER A 471 1.47 -3.39 32.52
C SER A 471 1.55 -2.17 31.61
N MET A 472 0.88 -2.19 30.46
CA MET A 472 0.86 -1.07 29.50
C MET A 472 -0.58 -0.64 29.18
N ALA A 473 -0.81 0.66 29.05
CA ALA A 473 -2.10 1.21 28.63
C ALA A 473 -1.95 2.45 27.74
N GLY A 474 -2.85 2.62 26.76
CA GLY A 474 -2.91 3.82 25.94
C GLY A 474 -3.76 4.93 26.59
N VAL A 475 -3.29 6.18 26.53
CA VAL A 475 -4.02 7.37 26.99
C VAL A 475 -4.01 8.46 25.91
N ARG A 476 -5.15 9.16 25.75
CA ARG A 476 -5.24 10.39 24.96
C ARG A 476 -5.19 11.58 25.91
N VAL A 477 -4.36 12.56 25.61
CA VAL A 477 -4.22 13.82 26.36
C VAL A 477 -4.77 14.96 25.53
N GLU A 478 -5.73 15.68 26.10
CA GLU A 478 -6.26 16.92 25.54
C GLU A 478 -5.62 18.14 26.24
N ALA A 479 -5.45 19.24 25.49
CA ALA A 479 -4.86 20.46 26.01
C ALA A 479 -5.67 21.02 27.19
N ARG A 480 -4.99 21.37 28.30
CA ARG A 480 -5.61 21.96 29.50
C ARG A 480 -6.69 21.09 30.16
N GLN A 481 -6.73 19.78 29.85
CA GLN A 481 -7.62 18.84 30.48
C GLN A 481 -6.84 17.83 31.33
N ALA A 482 -7.45 17.43 32.43
CA ALA A 482 -7.03 16.28 33.22
C ALA A 482 -7.74 15.04 32.68
N ASN A 483 -6.99 14.16 32.02
CA ASN A 483 -7.50 12.96 31.39
C ASN A 483 -7.38 11.80 32.37
N ARG A 484 -8.52 11.20 32.72
CA ARG A 484 -8.54 10.02 33.60
C ARG A 484 -8.28 8.76 32.79
N VAL A 485 -7.27 7.99 33.17
CA VAL A 485 -6.99 6.66 32.62
C VAL A 485 -7.79 5.64 33.42
N THR A 486 -8.55 4.80 32.72
CA THR A 486 -9.20 3.64 33.31
C THR A 486 -8.16 2.80 34.02
N THR A 487 -8.51 2.32 35.21
CA THR A 487 -7.61 1.68 36.16
C THR A 487 -6.60 0.74 35.50
N LEU A 488 -5.31 0.95 35.79
CA LEU A 488 -4.22 0.14 35.26
C LEU A 488 -4.13 -1.14 36.07
N MET A 489 -4.53 -2.26 35.47
CA MET A 489 -4.47 -3.57 36.13
C MET A 489 -3.09 -4.20 35.94
N LEU A 490 -2.46 -4.55 37.06
CA LEU A 490 -1.34 -5.49 37.11
C LEU A 490 -1.90 -6.91 37.20
N PRO A 491 -1.34 -7.88 36.45
CA PRO A 491 -1.78 -9.27 36.55
C PRO A 491 -1.55 -9.80 37.96
N ASP A 492 -2.46 -10.64 38.45
CA ASP A 492 -2.25 -11.33 39.72
C ASP A 492 -0.95 -12.13 39.66
N GLN A 493 -0.15 -11.99 40.70
CA GLN A 493 1.00 -12.86 40.85
C GLN A 493 0.48 -14.26 41.07
N THR A 494 0.83 -15.17 40.16
CA THR A 494 0.68 -16.58 40.47
C THR A 494 1.58 -16.83 41.69
N PRO A 495 1.02 -17.24 42.84
CA PRO A 495 1.81 -17.48 44.02
C PRO A 495 2.87 -18.49 43.65
N VAL A 496 4.14 -18.10 43.74
CA VAL A 496 5.26 -19.02 43.58
C VAL A 496 5.14 -20.01 44.71
N SER A 497 4.56 -21.18 44.42
CA SER A 497 4.41 -22.26 45.38
C SER A 497 5.80 -22.62 45.91
N THR A 498 6.05 -22.27 47.16
CA THR A 498 7.28 -22.58 47.89
C THR A 498 7.23 -23.98 48.51
N ASP A 499 6.20 -24.78 48.19
CA ASP A 499 6.11 -26.20 48.55
C ASP A 499 7.00 -27.05 47.65
N ALA A 500 8.31 -26.83 47.74
CA ALA A 500 9.29 -27.87 47.46
C ALA A 500 9.39 -28.75 48.72
N PRO A 501 9.05 -30.05 48.66
CA PRO A 501 9.19 -30.93 49.82
C PRO A 501 10.66 -31.04 50.20
N GLY A 502 10.97 -30.67 51.44
CA GLY A 502 12.30 -30.75 52.02
C GLY A 502 12.82 -32.20 52.00
N GLY A 503 13.85 -32.43 51.19
CA GLY A 503 14.74 -33.59 51.32
C GLY A 503 15.88 -33.28 52.28
N PRO A 504 16.27 -34.21 53.17
CA PRO A 504 17.27 -33.96 54.19
C PRO A 504 18.68 -33.86 53.63
N SER A 505 19.46 -33.00 54.28
CA SER A 505 20.90 -32.84 54.18
C SER A 505 21.66 -34.13 54.50
N GLU A 506 22.51 -34.58 53.57
CA GLU A 506 23.68 -35.39 53.89
C GLU A 506 24.92 -34.81 53.20
N GLY A 507 25.97 -34.64 54.00
CA GLY A 507 27.23 -34.03 53.61
C GLY A 507 28.12 -34.96 52.78
N GLY A 508 29.10 -34.34 52.13
CA GLY A 508 30.17 -35.06 51.44
C GLY A 508 31.23 -34.09 50.95
N ALA A 509 32.34 -34.02 51.69
CA ALA A 509 33.55 -33.31 51.31
C ALA A 509 34.31 -34.07 50.21
N ALA A 510 34.76 -33.35 49.18
CA ALA A 510 35.97 -33.57 48.36
C ALA A 510 36.00 -32.42 47.34
N SER A 511 36.89 -31.42 47.42
CA SER A 511 38.31 -31.47 47.08
C SER A 511 38.57 -32.15 45.73
N GLU A 512 38.50 -31.40 44.63
CA GLU A 512 39.42 -31.63 43.52
C GLU A 512 39.70 -30.36 42.70
N THR A 513 40.98 -30.04 42.68
CA THR A 513 41.68 -28.99 41.95
C THR A 513 41.90 -29.45 40.52
N VAL A 514 41.42 -28.73 39.50
CA VAL A 514 42.01 -28.82 38.15
C VAL A 514 42.05 -27.44 37.49
N SER A 515 43.27 -26.92 37.42
CA SER A 515 43.73 -25.87 36.51
C SER A 515 43.72 -26.37 35.06
N GLY A 516 43.36 -25.51 34.10
CA GLY A 516 43.82 -25.69 32.71
C GLY A 516 43.17 -24.78 31.66
N PRO A 517 43.91 -24.20 30.69
CA PRO A 517 43.52 -22.97 29.96
C PRO A 517 43.30 -23.14 28.44
N ASN A 518 42.96 -22.02 27.78
CA ASN A 518 42.95 -21.74 26.33
C ASN A 518 41.87 -22.45 25.49
N ARG A 519 41.26 -21.83 24.48
CA ARG A 519 41.92 -21.21 23.32
C ARG A 519 40.91 -20.38 22.51
N SER A 520 41.44 -19.32 21.90
CA SER A 520 40.91 -18.55 20.79
C SER A 520 40.40 -19.39 19.62
N ASP A 521 39.34 -18.90 18.97
CA ASP A 521 39.31 -18.51 17.55
C ASP A 521 38.30 -17.38 17.34
#